data_AF-A0A820MWI3-F1
#
_entry.id   AF-A0A820MWI3-F1
#
_cell.length_a   1.000
_cell.length_b   1.000
_cell.length_c   1.000
_cell.angle_alpha   90.00
_cell.angle_beta   90.00
_cell.angle_gamma   90.00
#
_symmetry.space_group_name_H-M   'P 1'
#
loop_
_entity.id
_entity.type
_entity.pdbx_description
1 polymer ?
#
loop_
_entity_poly.entity_id
_entity_poly.type
_entity_poly.pdbx_seq_one_letter_code
_entity_poly.pdbx_strand_id
1 'polypeptide(L)'
;NIGDPHASFNQSPITYIRQFVAGCTYPPLMDMSDFPIDIKQRVKRLLNACSGKSLGSYTESQGIVTVREDIANYIECRDGYSANPNNIYLCNGATEGIRLVLKLLMNNNQNKPSGIMIPIPQYSLYSDTLSLYGAYQIRYYLDEDNNWALNLDELQRAFDEAKEHCIPR
;
A
#
# COMPACT_ATOMS: atom_id res chain seq x y z
N ASN A 1 -11.96 17.14 -6.21
CA ASN A 1 -12.61 16.03 -5.48
C ASN A 1 -11.69 14.81 -5.31
N ILE A 2 -10.54 14.76 -6.00
CA ILE A 2 -9.53 13.70 -5.88
C ILE A 2 -8.29 14.31 -5.22
N GLY A 3 -7.65 13.56 -4.31
CA GLY A 3 -6.36 13.93 -3.73
C GLY A 3 -5.24 13.74 -4.74
N ASP A 4 -5.14 14.62 -5.73
CA ASP A 4 -4.04 14.67 -6.70
C ASP A 4 -3.22 15.96 -6.48
N PRO A 5 -2.14 15.91 -5.67
CA PRO A 5 -1.44 17.13 -5.27
C PRO A 5 -0.69 17.84 -6.39
N HIS A 6 -0.17 17.10 -7.36
CA HIS A 6 0.53 17.72 -8.49
C HIS A 6 -0.45 18.44 -9.42
N ALA A 7 -1.62 17.86 -9.69
CA ALA A 7 -2.61 18.46 -10.59
C ALA A 7 -3.52 19.48 -9.89
N SER A 8 -3.94 19.21 -8.65
CA SER A 8 -4.98 19.99 -7.95
C SER A 8 -4.43 21.04 -7.00
N PHE A 9 -3.18 20.88 -6.54
CA PHE A 9 -2.58 21.73 -5.51
C PHE A 9 -1.22 22.33 -5.93
N ASN A 10 -0.83 22.19 -7.20
CA ASN A 10 0.45 22.66 -7.74
C ASN A 10 1.66 22.27 -6.88
N GLN A 11 1.59 21.11 -6.22
CA GLN A 11 2.70 20.62 -5.41
C GLN A 11 3.90 20.35 -6.32
N SER A 12 5.01 21.02 -6.05
CA SER A 12 6.24 20.82 -6.81
C SER A 12 6.80 19.42 -6.54
N PRO A 13 7.25 18.70 -7.58
CA PRO A 13 7.82 17.37 -7.38
C PRO A 13 9.16 17.46 -6.65
N ILE A 14 9.46 16.42 -5.87
CA ILE A 14 10.73 16.32 -5.15
C ILE A 14 11.86 16.02 -6.14
N THR A 15 12.80 16.95 -6.30
CA THR A 15 13.94 16.86 -7.25
C THR A 15 14.75 15.58 -7.08
N TYR A 16 15.01 15.19 -5.83
CA TYR A 16 15.74 13.97 -5.51
C TYR A 16 15.13 12.72 -6.16
N ILE A 17 13.81 12.55 -6.01
CA ILE A 17 13.08 11.41 -6.56
C ILE A 17 13.13 11.45 -8.10
N ARG A 18 12.98 12.64 -8.71
CA ARG A 18 13.06 12.81 -10.16
C ARG A 18 14.43 12.42 -10.71
N GLN A 19 15.51 12.90 -10.09
CA GLN A 19 16.88 12.57 -10.48
C GLN A 19 17.17 11.07 -10.31
N PHE A 20 16.74 10.49 -9.20
CA PHE A 20 16.90 9.05 -8.95
C PHE A 20 16.20 8.20 -10.03
N VAL A 21 14.93 8.47 -10.30
CA VAL A 21 14.17 7.75 -11.35
C VAL A 21 14.82 7.95 -12.72
N ALA A 22 15.17 9.19 -13.08
CA ALA A 22 15.83 9.48 -14.35
C ALA A 22 17.13 8.69 -14.51
N GLY A 23 17.98 8.68 -13.47
CA GLY A 23 19.24 7.93 -13.47
C GLY A 23 19.06 6.43 -13.59
N CYS A 24 18.03 5.85 -12.94
CA CYS A 24 17.73 4.43 -13.10
C CYS A 24 17.19 4.10 -14.50
N THR A 25 16.42 5.00 -15.12
CA THR A 25 15.85 4.79 -16.47
C THR A 25 16.85 5.05 -17.60
N TYR A 26 17.81 5.96 -17.40
CA TYR A 26 18.86 6.28 -18.37
C TYR A 26 20.23 6.36 -17.66
N PRO A 27 20.88 5.19 -17.42
CA PRO A 27 22.13 5.12 -16.66
C PRO A 27 23.30 6.00 -17.13
N PRO A 28 23.46 6.35 -18.43
CA PRO A 28 24.50 7.29 -18.86
C PRO A 28 24.46 8.66 -18.15
N LEU A 29 23.32 9.06 -17.58
CA LEU A 29 23.22 10.29 -16.78
C LEU A 29 24.15 10.27 -15.54
N MET A 30 24.57 9.09 -15.08
CA MET A 30 25.43 8.95 -13.90
C MET A 30 26.87 9.42 -14.14
N ASP A 31 27.29 9.56 -15.40
CA ASP A 31 28.61 10.07 -15.76
C ASP A 31 28.66 11.61 -15.81
N MET A 32 27.50 12.28 -15.81
CA MET A 32 27.42 13.74 -15.84
C MET A 32 27.80 14.36 -14.50
N SER A 33 28.47 15.52 -14.51
CA SER A 33 28.88 16.27 -13.30
C SER A 33 27.70 16.73 -12.46
N ASP A 34 26.56 16.99 -13.10
CA ASP A 34 25.44 17.72 -12.49
C ASP A 34 24.55 16.83 -11.62
N PHE A 35 24.79 15.52 -11.61
CA PHE A 35 24.08 14.58 -10.74
C PHE A 35 24.74 14.50 -9.36
N PRO A 36 23.98 14.68 -8.27
CA PRO A 36 24.50 14.52 -6.92
C PRO A 36 25.11 13.13 -6.67
N ILE A 37 26.18 13.08 -5.88
CA ILE A 37 26.94 11.85 -5.61
C ILE A 37 26.09 10.77 -4.94
N ASP A 38 25.19 11.17 -4.05
CA ASP A 38 24.27 10.29 -3.34
C ASP A 38 23.21 9.69 -4.27
N ILE A 39 22.70 10.46 -5.24
CA ILE A 39 21.84 9.93 -6.32
C ILE A 39 22.60 8.86 -7.10
N LYS A 40 23.83 9.14 -7.55
CA LYS A 40 24.64 8.18 -8.31
C LYS A 40 24.85 6.88 -7.54
N GLN A 41 25.15 6.98 -6.24
CA GLN A 41 25.32 5.83 -5.36
C GLN A 41 24.02 5.02 -5.24
N ARG A 42 22.87 5.67 -5.03
CA ARG A 42 21.57 4.98 -4.94
C ARG A 42 21.17 4.32 -6.26
N VAL A 43 21.33 5.00 -7.39
CA VAL A 43 21.04 4.46 -8.73
C VAL A 43 21.87 3.19 -8.95
N LYS A 44 23.18 3.27 -8.69
CA LYS A 44 24.09 2.12 -8.82
C LYS A 44 23.69 0.97 -7.90
N ARG A 45 23.31 1.25 -6.64
CA ARG A 45 22.84 0.24 -5.68
C ARG A 45 21.57 -0.47 -6.19
N LEU A 46 20.56 0.29 -6.64
CA LEU A 46 19.31 -0.30 -7.14
C LEU A 46 19.54 -1.12 -8.42
N LEU A 47 20.28 -0.58 -9.40
CA LEU A 47 20.57 -1.31 -10.63
C LEU A 47 21.34 -2.59 -10.36
N ASN A 48 22.32 -2.59 -9.46
CA ASN A 48 23.03 -3.82 -9.07
C ASN A 48 22.12 -4.87 -8.41
N ALA A 49 21.02 -4.47 -7.77
CA ALA A 49 20.02 -5.38 -7.21
C ALA A 49 19.06 -5.93 -8.27
N CYS A 50 19.02 -5.34 -9.47
CA CYS A 50 18.20 -5.82 -10.57
C CYS A 50 18.96 -6.85 -11.42
N SER A 51 18.28 -7.91 -11.83
CA SER A 51 18.81 -8.88 -12.80
C SER A 51 19.26 -8.17 -14.08
N GLY A 52 20.46 -8.48 -14.56
CA GLY A 52 21.02 -7.83 -15.76
C GLY A 52 21.31 -6.34 -15.60
N LYS A 53 21.30 -5.81 -14.37
CA LYS A 53 21.51 -4.39 -14.06
C LYS A 53 20.55 -3.44 -14.79
N SER A 54 19.33 -3.91 -15.03
CA SER A 54 18.31 -3.20 -15.80
C SER A 54 17.00 -3.13 -15.04
N LEU A 55 16.36 -1.96 -15.03
CA LEU A 55 15.00 -1.79 -14.53
C LEU A 55 13.95 -2.55 -15.33
N GLY A 56 14.26 -2.97 -16.57
CA GLY A 56 13.34 -3.71 -17.43
C GLY A 56 13.23 -5.20 -17.08
N SER A 57 14.06 -5.69 -16.17
CA SER A 57 14.04 -7.08 -15.75
C SER A 57 12.89 -7.37 -14.79
N TYR A 58 12.34 -8.58 -14.88
CA TYR A 58 11.40 -9.06 -13.86
C TYR A 58 12.06 -9.10 -12.48
N THR A 59 11.25 -8.81 -11.47
CA THR A 59 11.62 -8.96 -10.06
C THR A 59 11.11 -10.29 -9.53
N GLU A 60 11.52 -10.66 -8.32
CA GLU A 60 10.78 -11.66 -7.54
C GLU A 60 9.33 -11.22 -7.35
N SER A 61 8.42 -12.18 -7.11
CA SER A 61 6.98 -11.89 -6.96
C SER A 61 6.66 -10.93 -5.80
N GLN A 62 7.51 -10.88 -4.77
CA GLN A 62 7.39 -9.93 -3.66
C GLN A 62 7.97 -8.55 -3.98
N GLY A 63 8.76 -8.43 -5.05
CA GLY A 63 9.53 -7.24 -5.42
C GLY A 63 11.04 -7.37 -5.16
N ILE A 64 11.79 -6.33 -5.54
CA ILE A 64 13.25 -6.29 -5.45
C ILE A 64 13.69 -6.42 -3.98
N VAL A 65 14.52 -7.43 -3.69
CA VAL A 65 14.99 -7.77 -2.32
C VAL A 65 15.56 -6.54 -1.61
N THR A 66 16.50 -5.83 -2.24
CA THR A 66 17.14 -4.64 -1.64
C THR A 66 16.16 -3.52 -1.33
N VAL A 67 15.09 -3.37 -2.12
CA VAL A 67 14.03 -2.39 -1.83
C VAL A 67 13.19 -2.85 -0.63
N ARG A 68 12.89 -4.15 -0.53
CA ARG A 68 12.19 -4.72 0.65
C ARG A 68 13.02 -4.55 1.92
N GLU A 69 14.33 -4.75 1.86
CA GLU A 69 15.25 -4.49 2.99
C GLU A 69 15.24 -3.01 3.40
N ASP A 70 15.28 -2.07 2.45
CA ASP A 70 15.21 -0.64 2.74
C ASP A 70 13.87 -0.25 3.39
N ILE A 71 12.75 -0.85 2.95
CA ILE A 71 11.44 -0.62 3.56
C ILE A 71 11.38 -1.20 4.98
N ALA A 72 11.92 -2.41 5.19
CA ALA A 72 12.00 -3.01 6.53
C ALA A 72 12.79 -2.12 7.49
N ASN A 73 13.97 -1.66 7.08
CA ASN A 73 14.80 -0.75 7.86
C ASN A 73 14.06 0.57 8.17
N TYR A 74 13.33 1.12 7.19
CA TYR A 74 12.52 2.32 7.41
C TYR A 74 11.42 2.12 8.45
N ILE A 75 10.68 1.00 8.37
CA ILE A 75 9.64 0.64 9.34
C ILE A 75 10.26 0.48 10.74
N GLU A 76 11.39 -0.21 10.84
CA GLU A 76 12.09 -0.41 12.11
C GLU A 76 12.57 0.90 12.72
N CYS A 77 13.11 1.82 11.93
CA CYS A 77 13.53 3.14 12.40
C CYS A 77 12.34 4.00 12.85
N ARG A 78 11.19 3.89 12.18
CA ARG A 78 9.97 4.66 12.49
C ARG A 78 9.30 4.14 13.77
N ASP A 79 9.24 2.82 13.94
CA ASP A 79 8.41 2.18 14.97
C ASP A 79 9.22 1.68 16.18
N GLY A 80 10.54 1.50 16.03
CA GLY A 80 11.41 0.93 17.08
C GLY A 80 11.32 -0.59 17.21
N TYR A 81 10.72 -1.29 16.25
CA TYR A 81 10.55 -2.74 16.23
C TYR A 81 11.06 -3.33 14.93
N SER A 82 11.76 -4.47 15.01
CA SER A 82 12.34 -5.09 13.83
C SER A 82 11.27 -5.52 12.82
N ALA A 83 11.50 -5.20 11.55
CA ALA A 83 10.64 -5.58 10.44
C ALA A 83 11.35 -6.63 9.57
N ASN A 84 10.63 -7.67 9.16
CA ASN A 84 11.17 -8.72 8.30
C ASN A 84 10.91 -8.39 6.82
N PRO A 85 11.95 -8.29 5.96
CA PRO A 85 11.79 -8.06 4.52
C PRO A 85 10.93 -9.10 3.80
N ASN A 86 10.82 -10.32 4.32
CA ASN A 86 9.99 -11.39 3.75
C ASN A 86 8.48 -11.20 3.99
N ASN A 87 8.10 -10.27 4.87
CA ASN A 87 6.72 -9.86 5.10
C ASN A 87 6.31 -8.66 4.23
N ILE A 88 7.18 -8.18 3.36
CA ILE A 88 6.96 -6.98 2.55
C ILE A 88 6.69 -7.39 1.11
N TYR A 89 5.55 -6.93 0.58
CA TYR A 89 5.13 -7.15 -0.80
C TYR A 89 4.99 -5.79 -1.49
N LEU A 90 5.74 -5.58 -2.57
CA LEU A 90 5.59 -4.40 -3.41
C LEU A 90 4.36 -4.56 -4.31
N CYS A 91 3.57 -3.50 -4.44
CA CYS A 91 2.35 -3.48 -5.25
C CYS A 91 2.31 -2.20 -6.10
N ASN A 92 1.53 -2.19 -7.20
CA ASN A 92 1.35 -0.96 -7.99
C ASN A 92 0.34 -0.04 -7.29
N GLY A 93 0.81 0.62 -6.23
CA GLY A 93 0.00 1.42 -5.33
C GLY A 93 -0.78 0.57 -4.32
N ALA A 94 -1.29 1.23 -3.27
CA ALA A 94 -2.02 0.59 -2.19
C ALA A 94 -3.31 -0.10 -2.65
N THR A 95 -3.94 0.40 -3.72
CA THR A 95 -5.18 -0.15 -4.30
C THR A 95 -5.05 -1.63 -4.66
N GLU A 96 -3.95 -2.04 -5.28
CA GLU A 96 -3.73 -3.46 -5.62
C GLU A 96 -3.52 -4.31 -4.37
N GLY A 97 -2.75 -3.81 -3.40
CA GLY A 97 -2.52 -4.51 -2.13
C GLY A 97 -3.81 -4.72 -1.35
N ILE A 98 -4.65 -3.69 -1.21
CA ILE A 98 -5.96 -3.78 -0.56
C ILE A 98 -6.84 -4.83 -1.25
N ARG A 99 -6.92 -4.80 -2.59
CA ARG A 99 -7.70 -5.78 -3.36
C ARG A 99 -7.20 -7.20 -3.16
N LEU A 100 -5.88 -7.40 -3.16
CA LEU A 100 -5.27 -8.71 -2.94
C LEU A 100 -5.61 -9.28 -1.56
N VAL A 101 -5.44 -8.48 -0.51
CA VAL A 101 -5.76 -8.89 0.87
C VAL A 101 -7.24 -9.18 1.02
N LEU A 102 -8.12 -8.29 0.54
CA LEU A 102 -9.56 -8.51 0.60
C LEU A 102 -9.95 -9.80 -0.14
N LYS A 103 -9.42 -10.03 -1.34
CA LYS A 103 -9.68 -11.24 -2.12
C LYS A 103 -9.21 -12.50 -1.40
N LEU A 104 -8.07 -12.46 -0.71
CA LEU A 104 -7.54 -13.59 0.06
C LEU A 104 -8.45 -13.94 1.24
N LEU A 105 -9.08 -12.95 1.87
CA LEU A 105 -10.00 -13.15 2.99
C LEU A 105 -11.38 -13.67 2.55
N MET A 106 -11.70 -13.62 1.26
CA MET A 106 -12.98 -14.12 0.76
C MET A 106 -13.03 -15.64 0.83
N ASN A 107 -14.12 -16.15 1.39
CA ASN A 107 -14.46 -17.56 1.39
C ASN A 107 -15.68 -17.81 0.51
N ASN A 108 -15.59 -18.83 -0.35
CA ASN A 108 -16.65 -19.26 -1.27
C ASN A 108 -17.63 -20.28 -0.63
N ASN A 109 -17.65 -20.42 0.70
CA ASN A 109 -18.59 -21.31 1.37
C ASN A 109 -20.04 -20.88 1.11
N GLN A 110 -20.86 -21.84 0.70
CA GLN A 110 -22.12 -21.58 -0.03
C GLN A 110 -23.27 -20.98 0.80
N ASN A 111 -23.17 -20.92 2.14
CA ASN A 111 -24.31 -20.56 2.99
C ASN A 111 -24.36 -19.08 3.38
N LYS A 112 -23.22 -18.41 3.57
CA LYS A 112 -23.14 -16.99 3.92
C LYS A 112 -21.89 -16.35 3.32
N PRO A 113 -21.97 -15.12 2.78
CA PRO A 113 -20.80 -14.41 2.26
C PRO A 113 -19.81 -14.09 3.38
N SER A 114 -18.56 -13.81 3.00
CA SER A 114 -17.58 -13.24 3.93
C SER A 114 -17.94 -11.80 4.27
N GLY A 115 -17.79 -11.41 5.53
CA GLY A 115 -18.06 -10.06 6.02
C GLY A 115 -16.78 -9.32 6.37
N ILE A 116 -16.67 -8.06 5.94
CA ILE A 116 -15.53 -7.20 6.25
C ILE A 116 -16.03 -5.90 6.88
N MET A 117 -15.39 -5.51 7.98
CA MET A 117 -15.69 -4.27 8.69
C MET A 117 -15.11 -3.06 7.96
N ILE A 118 -15.94 -2.04 7.71
CA ILE A 118 -15.57 -0.78 7.06
C ILE A 118 -16.11 0.42 7.85
N PRO A 119 -15.31 1.50 8.00
CA PRO A 119 -15.76 2.69 8.70
C PRO A 119 -16.81 3.44 7.90
N ILE A 120 -17.61 4.25 8.58
CA ILE A 120 -18.46 5.27 7.98
C ILE A 120 -18.12 6.60 8.69
N PRO A 121 -17.64 7.63 7.95
CA PRO A 121 -17.34 7.66 6.51
C PRO A 121 -16.10 6.82 6.11
N GLN A 122 -15.95 6.53 4.81
CA GLN A 122 -14.82 5.76 4.28
C GLN A 122 -14.34 6.24 2.90
N TYR A 123 -13.17 5.74 2.50
CA TYR A 123 -12.71 5.75 1.12
C TYR A 123 -13.46 4.69 0.30
N SER A 124 -14.11 5.09 -0.80
CA SER A 124 -15.06 4.23 -1.54
C SER A 124 -14.45 2.94 -2.11
N LEU A 125 -13.13 2.88 -2.28
CA LEU A 125 -12.41 1.70 -2.73
C LEU A 125 -12.84 0.43 -1.97
N TYR A 126 -13.06 0.52 -0.66
CA TYR A 126 -13.45 -0.62 0.16
C TYR A 126 -14.85 -1.12 -0.20
N SER A 127 -15.89 -0.26 -0.18
CA SER A 127 -17.25 -0.68 -0.55
C SER A 127 -17.33 -1.21 -1.99
N ASP A 128 -16.63 -0.56 -2.92
CA ASP A 128 -16.68 -0.94 -4.34
C ASP A 128 -16.04 -2.32 -4.52
N THR A 129 -14.89 -2.55 -3.88
CA THR A 129 -14.17 -3.83 -3.93
C THR A 129 -14.95 -4.95 -3.24
N LEU A 130 -15.54 -4.68 -2.07
CA LEU A 130 -16.35 -5.67 -1.36
C LEU A 130 -17.61 -6.05 -2.15
N SER A 131 -18.27 -5.07 -2.78
CA SER A 131 -19.42 -5.34 -3.67
C SER A 131 -19.01 -6.20 -4.86
N LEU A 132 -17.86 -5.90 -5.48
CA LEU A 132 -17.31 -6.69 -6.59
C LEU A 132 -17.03 -8.14 -6.18
N TYR A 133 -16.61 -8.37 -4.94
CA TYR A 133 -16.30 -9.70 -4.42
C TYR A 133 -17.52 -10.41 -3.81
N GLY A 134 -18.71 -9.79 -3.83
CA GLY A 134 -19.91 -10.36 -3.21
C GLY A 134 -19.80 -10.47 -1.68
N ALA A 135 -18.95 -9.65 -1.06
CA ALA A 135 -18.75 -9.62 0.37
C ALA A 135 -19.82 -8.78 1.07
N TYR A 136 -20.17 -9.16 2.29
CA TYR A 136 -21.02 -8.36 3.16
C TYR A 136 -20.21 -7.21 3.77
N GLN A 137 -20.76 -6.00 3.68
CA GLN A 137 -20.15 -4.79 4.22
C GLN A 137 -20.64 -4.55 5.65
N ILE A 138 -19.81 -4.87 6.65
CA ILE A 138 -20.12 -4.62 8.05
C ILE A 138 -19.77 -3.16 8.36
N ARG A 139 -20.78 -2.30 8.43
CA ARG A 139 -20.58 -0.86 8.61
C ARG A 139 -20.51 -0.54 10.11
N TYR A 140 -19.44 0.13 10.52
CA TYR A 140 -19.34 0.75 11.84
C TYR A 140 -19.17 2.26 11.69
N TYR A 141 -19.75 3.02 12.62
CA TYR A 141 -19.76 4.48 12.54
C TYR A 141 -18.64 5.10 13.38
N LEU A 142 -17.89 6.01 12.77
CA LEU A 142 -16.93 6.84 13.50
C LEU A 142 -17.67 7.91 14.29
N ASP A 143 -17.16 8.25 15.47
CA ASP A 143 -17.78 9.21 16.38
C ASP A 143 -17.45 10.65 15.96
N GLU A 144 -18.35 11.30 15.23
CA GLU A 144 -18.18 12.68 14.74
C GLU A 144 -17.95 13.69 15.88
N ASP A 145 -18.69 13.54 16.99
CA ASP A 145 -18.58 14.42 18.16
C ASP A 145 -17.25 14.22 18.92
N ASN A 146 -16.60 13.08 18.72
CA ASN A 146 -15.30 12.74 19.29
C ASN A 146 -14.19 12.65 18.23
N ASN A 147 -14.13 13.62 17.32
CA ASN A 147 -13.07 13.77 16.31
C ASN A 147 -12.92 12.55 15.37
N TRP A 148 -14.03 11.93 14.98
CA TRP A 148 -14.06 10.72 14.15
C TRP A 148 -13.31 9.53 14.76
N ALA A 149 -13.26 9.46 16.09
CA ALA A 149 -12.63 8.37 16.80
C ALA A 149 -13.34 7.03 16.59
N LEU A 150 -12.57 5.95 16.72
CA LEU A 150 -13.10 4.59 16.78
C LEU A 150 -13.71 4.32 18.15
N ASN A 151 -14.92 3.75 18.16
CA ASN A 151 -15.60 3.32 19.38
C ASN A 151 -15.70 1.77 19.41
N LEU A 152 -15.17 1.15 20.46
CA LEU A 152 -15.16 -0.32 20.61
C LEU A 152 -16.56 -0.91 20.76
N ASP A 153 -17.47 -0.22 21.45
CA ASP A 153 -18.85 -0.68 21.64
C ASP A 153 -19.60 -0.68 20.29
N GLU A 154 -19.33 0.32 19.46
CA GLU A 154 -19.87 0.39 18.09
C GLU A 154 -19.31 -0.71 17.18
N LEU A 155 -18.01 -0.99 17.27
CA LEU A 155 -17.40 -2.11 16.55
C LEU A 155 -18.04 -3.45 16.97
N GLN A 156 -18.23 -3.66 18.28
CA GLN A 156 -18.83 -4.87 18.81
C GLN A 156 -20.31 -5.01 18.37
N ARG A 157 -21.08 -3.92 18.45
CA ARG A 157 -22.48 -3.86 17.97
C ARG A 157 -22.57 -4.27 16.50
N ALA A 158 -21.78 -3.62 15.63
CA ALA A 158 -21.77 -3.90 14.20
C ALA A 158 -21.35 -5.35 13.89
N PHE A 159 -20.37 -5.87 14.62
CA PHE A 159 -19.91 -7.25 14.48
C PHE A 159 -20.99 -8.27 14.88
N ASP A 160 -21.67 -8.07 16.00
CA ASP A 160 -22.68 -9.00 16.49
C ASP A 160 -23.92 -9.05 15.59
N GLU A 161 -24.40 -7.89 15.12
CA GLU A 161 -25.49 -7.79 14.15
C GLU A 161 -25.15 -8.51 12.82
N ALA A 162 -23.91 -8.37 12.35
CA ALA A 162 -23.49 -8.93 11.08
C ALA A 162 -23.39 -10.47 11.04
N LYS A 163 -23.25 -11.14 12.20
CA LYS A 163 -23.14 -12.62 12.28
C LYS A 163 -24.37 -13.34 11.72
N GLU A 164 -25.53 -12.69 11.73
CA GLU A 164 -26.74 -13.22 11.12
C GLU A 164 -26.66 -13.25 9.58
N HIS A 165 -25.90 -12.35 8.98
CA HIS A 165 -25.86 -12.14 7.52
C HIS A 165 -24.59 -12.66 6.84
N CYS A 166 -23.48 -12.76 7.56
CA CYS A 166 -22.18 -13.10 6.98
C CYS A 166 -21.30 -13.92 7.93
N ILE A 167 -20.12 -14.30 7.45
CA ILE A 167 -19.03 -14.81 8.28
C ILE A 167 -17.98 -13.70 8.36
N PRO A 168 -17.92 -12.93 9.47
CA PRO A 168 -16.88 -11.91 9.65
C PRO A 168 -15.47 -12.48 9.51
N ARG A 169 -14.57 -11.71 8.89
CA ARG A 169 -13.17 -12.07 8.61
C ARG A 169 -12.20 -11.06 9.20
#